data_AF-A0A4S3LEF1-F1
#
_entry.id   AF-A0A4S3LEF1-F1
#
_cell.length_a   1.000
_cell.length_b   1.000
_cell.length_c   1.000
_cell.angle_alpha   90.00
_cell.angle_beta   90.00
_cell.angle_gamma   90.00
#
_symmetry.space_group_name_H-M   'P 1'
#
loop_
_entity.id
_entity.type
_entity.pdbx_description
1 polymer ?
#
loop_
_entity_poly.entity_id
_entity_poly.type
_entity_poly.pdbx_seq_one_letter_code
_entity_poly.pdbx_strand_id
1 'polypeptide(L)'
;MKQAQDYFNALNRDYLKVHQDKENLFWQNYMGIGDDNVSAAFSAAETAYKRFIAEPSRPAELRELIAQLDNQKRDQDGEALLHGLRGWLSFFDCNVIEDPKAQALLDEIIQAESVLFGKRKQYRMTHINSKGERVSASLGELLTNQANNENETYRRSSQNALRELEEWLLHNGLPELIGLRNRFARQLGYRNYFDYKVNKTERMTPEQLFAILDRFEEQTRESNTRSLNELVAREGDAALLPWNIRFASAGDVTRQLDPYFPFADSLRRWIDSFKRLNIGFNGADMQLDLLVRE
;
A
#
# COMPACT_ATOMS: atom_id res chain seq x y z
N MET A 1 35.09 8.88 16.41
CA MET A 1 33.81 9.41 16.95
C MET A 1 33.32 10.68 16.26
N LYS A 2 34.04 11.81 16.26
CA LYS A 2 33.53 13.09 15.70
C LYS A 2 33.02 13.01 14.25
N GLN A 3 33.80 12.40 13.35
CA GLN A 3 33.40 12.20 11.96
C GLN A 3 32.08 11.42 11.82
N ALA A 4 31.92 10.35 12.60
CA ALA A 4 30.71 9.52 12.58
C ALA A 4 29.48 10.28 13.12
N GLN A 5 29.69 11.11 14.16
CA GLN A 5 28.64 11.98 14.70
C GLN A 5 28.22 13.06 13.68
N ASP A 6 29.18 13.71 13.05
CA ASP A 6 28.92 14.74 12.03
C ASP A 6 28.17 14.14 10.84
N TYR A 7 28.57 12.94 10.41
CA TYR A 7 27.89 12.20 9.35
C TYR A 7 26.45 11.81 9.74
N PHE A 8 26.24 11.26 10.94
CA PHE A 8 24.91 10.91 11.44
C PHE A 8 23.98 12.14 11.52
N ASN A 9 24.49 13.25 12.05
CA ASN A 9 23.74 14.49 12.15
C ASN A 9 23.42 15.07 10.76
N ALA A 10 24.35 14.96 9.81
CA ALA A 10 24.12 15.37 8.43
C ALA A 10 23.03 14.52 7.77
N LEU A 11 23.09 13.18 7.89
CA LEU A 11 22.06 12.30 7.36
C LEU A 11 20.68 12.61 7.92
N ASN A 12 20.56 12.81 9.24
CA ASN A 12 19.28 13.14 9.87
C ASN A 12 18.71 14.46 9.33
N ARG A 13 19.53 15.51 9.27
CA ARG A 13 19.11 16.82 8.77
C ARG A 13 18.71 16.75 7.30
N ASP A 14 19.51 16.08 6.47
CA ASP A 14 19.30 16.02 5.04
C ASP A 14 18.05 15.18 4.72
N TYR A 15 17.84 14.07 5.45
CA TYR A 15 16.61 13.28 5.38
C TYR A 15 15.38 14.08 5.79
N LEU A 16 15.42 14.76 6.95
CA LEU A 16 14.29 15.56 7.42
C LEU A 16 13.90 16.62 6.39
N LYS A 17 14.89 17.27 5.77
CA LYS A 17 14.65 18.25 4.71
C LYS A 17 13.90 17.63 3.52
N VAL A 18 14.43 16.55 2.93
CA VAL A 18 13.80 15.94 1.74
C VAL A 18 12.45 15.28 2.07
N HIS A 19 12.30 14.74 3.27
CA HIS A 19 11.07 14.09 3.71
C HIS A 19 9.97 15.11 4.01
N GLN A 20 10.26 16.14 4.80
CA GLN A 20 9.27 17.17 5.15
C GLN A 20 8.79 17.93 3.92
N ASP A 21 9.69 18.29 3.00
CA ASP A 21 9.32 18.96 1.75
C ASP A 21 8.36 18.08 0.91
N LYS A 22 8.71 16.80 0.75
CA LYS A 22 7.86 15.82 0.07
C LYS A 22 6.49 15.66 0.74
N GLU A 23 6.43 15.49 2.06
CA GLU A 23 5.16 15.29 2.79
C GLU A 23 4.27 16.54 2.77
N ASN A 24 4.85 17.75 2.90
CA ASN A 24 4.10 18.99 2.80
C ASN A 24 3.47 19.16 1.41
N LEU A 25 4.24 18.88 0.34
CA LEU A 25 3.75 18.93 -1.04
C LEU A 25 2.80 17.78 -1.36
N PHE A 26 3.01 16.60 -0.78
CA PHE A 26 2.08 15.47 -0.88
C PHE A 26 0.72 15.86 -0.35
N TRP A 27 0.67 16.42 0.87
CA TRP A 27 -0.55 16.91 1.47
C TRP A 27 -1.21 17.96 0.57
N GLN A 28 -0.44 18.93 0.07
CA GLN A 28 -0.97 19.96 -0.81
C GLN A 28 -1.59 19.40 -2.10
N ASN A 29 -0.85 18.54 -2.79
CA ASN A 29 -1.28 17.93 -4.05
C ASN A 29 -2.54 17.06 -3.88
N TYR A 30 -2.60 16.22 -2.84
CA TYR A 30 -3.72 15.29 -2.65
C TYR A 30 -4.95 15.93 -2.00
N MET A 31 -4.78 16.99 -1.21
CA MET A 31 -5.89 17.75 -0.64
C MET A 31 -6.41 18.84 -1.60
N GLY A 32 -5.76 19.04 -2.74
CA GLY A 32 -6.14 20.06 -3.72
C GLY A 32 -5.99 21.48 -3.16
N ILE A 33 -4.96 21.70 -2.35
CA ILE A 33 -4.62 23.02 -1.78
C ILE A 33 -3.32 23.52 -2.43
N GLY A 34 -3.26 24.82 -2.74
CA GLY A 34 -2.09 25.45 -3.38
C GLY A 34 -2.33 25.82 -4.85
N ASP A 35 -1.25 26.14 -5.57
CA ASP A 35 -1.30 26.60 -6.96
C ASP A 35 -1.12 25.46 -7.97
N ASP A 36 -1.27 25.77 -9.26
CA ASP A 36 -1.13 24.80 -10.36
C ASP A 36 0.27 24.15 -10.43
N ASN A 37 1.27 24.71 -9.75
CA ASN A 37 2.64 24.20 -9.75
C ASN A 37 2.88 23.12 -8.69
N VAL A 38 1.99 22.97 -7.71
CA VAL A 38 2.14 22.01 -6.60
C VAL A 38 2.36 20.59 -7.12
N SER A 39 1.65 20.17 -8.17
CA SER A 39 1.80 18.81 -8.70
C SER A 39 3.20 18.55 -9.29
N ALA A 40 3.74 19.53 -10.02
CA ALA A 40 5.09 19.46 -10.57
C ALA A 40 6.15 19.52 -9.45
N ALA A 41 5.96 20.39 -8.47
CA ALA A 41 6.83 20.51 -7.30
C ALA A 41 6.84 19.21 -6.47
N PHE A 42 5.68 18.61 -6.24
CA PHE A 42 5.55 17.32 -5.55
C PHE A 42 6.29 16.21 -6.28
N SER A 43 6.14 16.11 -7.60
CA SER A 43 6.86 15.11 -8.42
C SER A 43 8.38 15.27 -8.32
N ALA A 44 8.88 16.52 -8.31
CA ALA A 44 10.30 16.80 -8.12
C ALA A 44 10.79 16.43 -6.71
N ALA A 45 10.02 16.78 -5.67
CA ALA A 45 10.34 16.44 -4.28
C ALA A 45 10.31 14.92 -4.04
N GLU A 46 9.35 14.20 -4.62
CA GLU A 46 9.29 12.75 -4.57
C GLU A 46 10.52 12.11 -5.24
N THR A 47 10.95 12.65 -6.39
CA THR A 47 12.17 12.21 -7.06
C THR A 47 13.41 12.47 -6.20
N ALA A 48 13.52 13.63 -5.56
CA ALA A 48 14.62 13.96 -4.66
C ALA A 48 14.68 13.01 -3.45
N TYR A 49 13.53 12.73 -2.83
CA TYR A 49 13.43 11.76 -1.75
C TYR A 49 13.84 10.34 -2.21
N LYS A 50 13.31 9.86 -3.34
CA LYS A 50 13.66 8.55 -3.91
C LYS A 50 15.16 8.43 -4.19
N ARG A 51 15.79 9.47 -4.73
CA ARG A 51 17.25 9.51 -4.95
C ARG A 51 18.02 9.46 -3.64
N PHE A 52 17.59 10.20 -2.63
CA PHE A 52 18.24 10.18 -1.31
C PHE A 52 18.24 8.76 -0.73
N ILE A 53 17.09 8.11 -0.65
CA ILE A 53 16.96 6.79 -0.01
C ILE A 53 17.62 5.66 -0.81
N ALA A 54 17.82 5.85 -2.12
CA ALA A 54 18.42 4.87 -3.03
C ALA A 54 19.90 5.14 -3.35
N GLU A 55 20.56 6.06 -2.65
CA GLU A 55 21.96 6.43 -2.90
C GLU A 55 22.92 5.25 -2.64
N PRO A 56 23.57 4.69 -3.68
CA PRO A 56 24.34 3.45 -3.57
C PRO A 56 25.63 3.55 -2.76
N SER A 57 26.16 4.75 -2.55
CA SER A 57 27.35 4.96 -1.73
C SER A 57 27.09 4.83 -0.22
N ARG A 58 25.86 5.08 0.25
CA ARG A 58 25.55 5.17 1.69
C ARG A 58 25.79 3.88 2.48
N PRO A 59 25.38 2.68 2.01
CA PRO A 59 25.62 1.45 2.77
C PRO A 59 27.12 1.20 3.03
N ALA A 60 27.99 1.44 2.04
CA ALA A 60 29.43 1.26 2.19
C ALA A 60 30.02 2.25 3.21
N GLU A 61 29.69 3.54 3.09
CA GLU A 61 30.11 4.59 4.04
C GLU A 61 29.69 4.26 5.49
N LEU A 62 28.43 3.80 5.66
CA LEU A 62 27.89 3.42 6.97
C LEU A 62 28.58 2.19 7.55
N ARG A 63 28.82 1.15 6.75
CA ARG A 63 29.53 -0.07 7.19
C ARG A 63 30.95 0.27 7.68
N GLU A 64 31.66 1.17 7.00
CA GLU A 64 32.99 1.63 7.42
C GLU A 64 32.93 2.38 8.76
N LEU A 65 32.01 3.34 8.91
CA LEU A 65 31.86 4.12 10.15
C LEU A 65 31.46 3.23 11.33
N ILE A 66 30.56 2.26 11.11
CA ILE A 66 30.14 1.27 12.11
C ILE A 66 31.35 0.42 12.53
N ALA A 67 32.13 -0.11 11.59
CA ALA A 67 33.31 -0.93 11.89
C ALA A 67 34.38 -0.14 12.67
N GLN A 68 34.58 1.14 12.38
CA GLN A 68 35.50 2.00 13.13
C GLN A 68 35.02 2.23 14.56
N LEU A 69 33.71 2.45 14.75
CA LEU A 69 33.12 2.64 16.08
C LEU A 69 33.15 1.35 16.89
N ASP A 70 32.88 0.19 16.27
CA ASP A 70 32.86 -1.12 16.93
C ASP A 70 34.22 -1.45 17.59
N ASN A 71 35.33 -0.97 17.02
CA ASN A 71 36.70 -1.17 17.52
C ASN A 71 37.16 -0.14 18.58
N GLN A 72 36.32 0.85 18.94
CA GLN A 72 36.65 1.88 19.92
C GLN A 72 35.94 1.62 21.25
N LYS A 73 36.54 2.04 22.37
CA LYS A 73 35.83 2.10 23.65
C LYS A 73 34.79 3.21 23.59
N ARG A 74 33.53 2.89 23.88
CA ARG A 74 32.38 3.80 23.76
C ARG A 74 31.74 4.07 25.12
N ASP A 75 31.23 5.27 25.29
CA ASP A 75 30.33 5.67 26.37
C ASP A 75 28.86 5.50 25.93
N GLN A 76 27.91 5.97 26.74
CA GLN A 76 26.47 5.89 26.41
C GLN A 76 26.13 6.62 25.10
N ASP A 77 26.74 7.78 24.85
CA ASP A 77 26.52 8.55 23.62
C ASP A 77 27.10 7.82 22.40
N GLY A 78 28.25 7.19 22.54
CA GLY A 78 28.84 6.34 21.51
C GLY A 78 28.00 5.10 21.17
N GLU A 79 27.36 4.49 22.16
CA GLU A 79 26.41 3.38 21.94
C GLU A 79 25.12 3.86 21.25
N ALA A 80 24.58 5.03 21.64
CA ALA A 80 23.43 5.64 20.98
C ALA A 80 23.71 6.00 19.51
N LEU A 81 24.90 6.53 19.22
CA LEU A 81 25.35 6.83 17.86
C LEU A 81 25.46 5.55 17.02
N LEU A 82 26.05 4.49 17.57
CA LEU A 82 26.17 3.20 16.89
C LEU A 82 24.79 2.61 16.56
N HIS A 83 23.85 2.70 17.49
CA HIS A 83 22.45 2.30 17.25
C HIS A 83 21.83 3.09 16.10
N GLY A 84 21.99 4.42 16.09
CA GLY A 84 21.49 5.29 15.03
C GLY A 84 22.08 4.97 13.65
N LEU A 85 23.39 4.73 13.56
CA LEU A 85 24.06 4.35 12.31
C LEU A 85 23.60 2.98 11.80
N ARG A 86 23.41 2.00 12.69
CA ARG A 86 22.84 0.68 12.31
C ARG A 86 21.40 0.80 11.83
N GLY A 87 20.62 1.72 12.40
CA GLY A 87 19.29 2.08 11.93
C GLY A 87 19.33 2.63 10.49
N TRP A 88 20.23 3.57 10.22
CA TRP A 88 20.46 4.09 8.87
C TRP A 88 20.91 3.01 7.88
N LEU A 89 21.83 2.13 8.28
CA LEU A 89 22.27 1.03 7.42
C LEU A 89 21.09 0.12 7.07
N SER A 90 20.27 -0.25 8.06
CA SER A 90 19.07 -1.04 7.84
C SER A 90 18.07 -0.34 6.93
N PHE A 91 17.96 0.99 7.03
CA PHE A 91 17.12 1.80 6.15
C PHE A 91 17.64 1.79 4.71
N PHE A 92 18.94 2.00 4.48
CA PHE A 92 19.50 2.00 3.13
C PHE A 92 19.55 0.60 2.51
N ASP A 93 19.87 -0.45 3.26
CA ASP A 93 19.84 -1.84 2.77
C ASP A 93 18.44 -2.24 2.26
N CYS A 94 17.38 -1.63 2.82
CA CYS A 94 16.01 -1.82 2.32
C CYS A 94 15.72 -1.04 1.03
N ASN A 95 16.45 0.02 0.70
CA ASN A 95 16.09 0.93 -0.38
C ASN A 95 17.08 0.91 -1.56
N VAL A 96 18.35 0.66 -1.29
CA VAL A 96 19.43 0.66 -2.27
C VAL A 96 19.49 -0.67 -3.02
N ILE A 97 19.71 -0.59 -4.32
CA ILE A 97 20.07 -1.75 -5.16
C ILE A 97 21.50 -1.50 -5.64
N GLU A 98 22.47 -2.22 -5.08
CA GLU A 98 23.89 -2.04 -5.40
C GLU A 98 24.26 -2.64 -6.78
N ASP A 99 23.50 -3.62 -7.29
CA ASP A 99 23.77 -4.28 -8.57
C ASP A 99 23.27 -3.47 -9.78
N PRO A 100 24.15 -3.00 -10.68
CA PRO A 100 23.75 -2.24 -11.87
C PRO A 100 22.78 -2.97 -12.80
N LYS A 101 22.84 -4.32 -12.88
CA LYS A 101 21.90 -5.10 -13.68
C LYS A 101 20.51 -5.11 -13.06
N ALA A 102 20.44 -5.20 -11.74
CA ALA A 102 19.18 -5.11 -11.02
C ALA A 102 18.58 -3.70 -11.11
N GLN A 103 19.41 -2.64 -11.12
CA GLN A 103 18.95 -1.28 -11.38
C GLN A 103 18.32 -1.15 -12.78
N ALA A 104 18.99 -1.63 -13.83
CA ALA A 104 18.44 -1.59 -15.18
C ALA A 104 17.09 -2.34 -15.30
N LEU A 105 16.97 -3.51 -14.64
CA LEU A 105 15.71 -4.26 -14.58
C LEU A 105 14.61 -3.49 -13.83
N LEU A 106 14.96 -2.72 -12.79
CA LEU A 106 14.00 -1.87 -12.09
C LEU A 106 13.49 -0.75 -13.00
N ASP A 107 14.37 -0.11 -13.78
CA ASP A 107 13.97 0.93 -14.74
C ASP A 107 13.03 0.36 -15.81
N GLU A 108 13.31 -0.84 -16.33
CA GLU A 108 12.41 -1.55 -17.25
C GLU A 108 11.03 -1.82 -16.61
N ILE A 109 11.00 -2.20 -15.32
CA ILE A 109 9.75 -2.42 -14.58
C ILE A 109 8.97 -1.11 -14.46
N ILE A 110 9.61 -0.01 -14.05
CA ILE A 110 8.97 1.30 -13.90
C ILE A 110 8.38 1.75 -15.24
N GLN A 111 9.12 1.59 -16.33
CA GLN A 111 8.63 1.95 -17.65
C GLN A 111 7.44 1.08 -18.09
N ALA A 112 7.50 -0.24 -17.87
CA ALA A 112 6.40 -1.15 -18.17
C ALA A 112 5.14 -0.83 -17.34
N GLU A 113 5.30 -0.49 -16.06
CA GLU A 113 4.22 -0.05 -15.18
C GLU A 113 3.58 1.26 -15.66
N SER A 114 4.40 2.24 -16.04
CA SER A 114 3.92 3.51 -16.59
C SER A 114 3.11 3.32 -17.86
N VAL A 115 3.58 2.47 -18.78
CA VAL A 115 2.86 2.13 -20.03
C VAL A 115 1.53 1.43 -19.72
N LEU A 116 1.54 0.42 -18.84
CA LEU A 116 0.33 -0.31 -18.47
C LEU A 116 -0.68 0.63 -17.77
N PHE A 117 -0.21 1.49 -16.88
CA PHE A 117 -1.03 2.49 -16.20
C PHE A 117 -1.64 3.50 -17.18
N GLY A 118 -0.87 3.97 -18.16
CA GLY A 118 -1.35 4.82 -19.24
C GLY A 118 -2.47 4.16 -20.05
N LYS A 119 -2.29 2.90 -20.46
CA LYS A 119 -3.36 2.12 -21.12
C LYS A 119 -4.58 1.94 -20.21
N ARG A 120 -4.36 1.64 -18.92
CA ARG A 120 -5.43 1.40 -17.94
C ARG A 120 -6.32 2.63 -17.73
N LYS A 121 -5.76 3.85 -17.78
CA LYS A 121 -6.53 5.10 -17.71
C LYS A 121 -7.52 5.27 -18.85
N GLN A 122 -7.19 4.76 -20.03
CA GLN A 122 -8.05 4.86 -21.21
C GLN A 122 -9.14 3.78 -21.25
N TYR A 123 -8.94 2.68 -20.52
CA TYR A 123 -9.91 1.60 -20.43
C TYR A 123 -11.11 1.98 -19.56
N ARG A 124 -12.26 2.16 -20.21
CA ARG A 124 -13.55 2.48 -19.56
C ARG A 124 -14.34 1.20 -19.33
N MET A 125 -14.68 0.94 -18.07
CA MET A 125 -15.60 -0.14 -17.70
C MET A 125 -17.02 0.41 -17.68
N THR A 126 -18.01 -0.43 -17.99
CA THR A 126 -19.42 -0.05 -17.92
C THR A 126 -20.24 -1.07 -17.16
N HIS A 127 -21.28 -0.63 -16.47
CA HIS A 127 -22.26 -1.49 -15.82
C HIS A 127 -23.68 -0.94 -16.00
N ILE A 128 -24.67 -1.70 -15.56
CA ILE A 128 -26.04 -1.23 -15.43
C ILE A 128 -26.23 -0.68 -14.01
N ASN A 129 -26.63 0.60 -13.92
CA ASN A 129 -26.89 1.28 -12.65
C ASN A 129 -28.26 0.89 -12.05
N SER A 130 -28.61 1.46 -10.89
CA SER A 130 -29.91 1.22 -10.23
C SER A 130 -31.13 1.67 -11.04
N LYS A 131 -30.95 2.57 -12.01
CA LYS A 131 -32.00 3.04 -12.93
C LYS A 131 -32.16 2.14 -14.17
N GLY A 132 -31.34 1.12 -14.34
CA GLY A 132 -31.35 0.25 -15.52
C GLY A 132 -30.59 0.82 -16.73
N GLU A 133 -29.81 1.88 -16.55
CA GLU A 133 -29.04 2.53 -17.62
C GLU A 133 -27.61 1.98 -17.65
N ARG A 134 -27.04 1.82 -18.85
CA ARG A 134 -25.63 1.46 -18.99
C ARG A 134 -24.75 2.70 -18.87
N VAL A 135 -23.91 2.75 -17.84
CA VAL A 135 -23.06 3.89 -17.51
C VAL A 135 -21.60 3.48 -17.34
N SER A 136 -20.69 4.44 -17.51
CA SER A 136 -19.28 4.26 -17.16
C SER A 136 -19.14 4.12 -15.64
N ALA A 137 -18.27 3.22 -15.19
CA ALA A 137 -18.07 2.96 -13.76
C ALA A 137 -16.59 2.76 -13.40
N SER A 138 -16.23 3.26 -12.23
CA SER A 138 -14.99 2.98 -11.52
C SER A 138 -15.05 1.61 -10.83
N LEU A 139 -13.89 1.09 -10.38
CA LEU A 139 -13.84 -0.16 -9.60
C LEU A 139 -14.71 -0.08 -8.34
N GLY A 140 -14.67 1.05 -7.65
CA GLY A 140 -15.49 1.28 -6.45
C GLY A 140 -16.97 1.18 -6.75
N GLU A 141 -17.44 1.84 -7.81
CA GLU A 141 -18.86 1.80 -8.22
C GLU A 141 -19.32 0.40 -8.63
N LEU A 142 -18.48 -0.37 -9.35
CA LEU A 142 -18.78 -1.76 -9.69
C LEU A 142 -18.98 -2.61 -8.41
N LEU A 143 -18.08 -2.48 -7.44
CA LEU A 143 -18.14 -3.21 -6.18
C LEU A 143 -19.33 -2.77 -5.31
N THR A 144 -19.64 -1.48 -5.28
CA THR A 144 -20.81 -0.92 -4.59
C THR A 144 -22.11 -1.42 -5.22
N ASN A 145 -22.18 -1.47 -6.55
CA ASN A 145 -23.35 -1.99 -7.27
C ASN A 145 -23.55 -3.48 -6.99
N GLN A 146 -22.47 -4.28 -7.00
CA GLN A 146 -22.54 -5.70 -6.61
C GLN A 146 -23.01 -5.90 -5.17
N ALA A 147 -22.65 -5.02 -4.25
CA ALA A 147 -22.99 -5.17 -2.84
C ALA A 147 -24.41 -4.67 -2.50
N ASN A 148 -24.95 -3.68 -3.23
CA ASN A 148 -26.14 -2.96 -2.79
C ASN A 148 -27.33 -2.98 -3.77
N ASN A 149 -27.12 -3.30 -5.05
CA ASN A 149 -28.18 -3.24 -6.04
C ASN A 149 -29.12 -4.44 -5.88
N GLU A 150 -30.43 -4.19 -5.75
CA GLU A 150 -31.45 -5.22 -5.55
C GLU A 150 -31.67 -6.10 -6.78
N ASN A 151 -31.39 -5.57 -7.98
CA ASN A 151 -31.56 -6.31 -9.23
C ASN A 151 -30.33 -7.18 -9.54
N GLU A 152 -30.53 -8.49 -9.56
CA GLU A 152 -29.48 -9.47 -9.83
C GLU A 152 -28.80 -9.27 -11.19
N THR A 153 -29.56 -8.92 -12.23
CA THR A 153 -29.00 -8.70 -13.57
C THR A 153 -28.03 -7.52 -13.56
N TYR A 154 -28.32 -6.51 -12.74
CA TYR A 154 -27.48 -5.31 -12.64
C TYR A 154 -26.20 -5.64 -11.85
N ARG A 155 -26.30 -6.41 -10.76
CA ARG A 155 -25.12 -6.95 -10.06
C ARG A 155 -24.23 -7.79 -10.97
N ARG A 156 -24.84 -8.68 -11.76
CA ARG A 156 -24.13 -9.53 -12.73
C ARG A 156 -23.40 -8.69 -13.79
N SER A 157 -23.99 -7.59 -14.23
CA SER A 157 -23.32 -6.68 -15.17
C SER A 157 -22.00 -6.12 -14.61
N SER A 158 -21.95 -5.81 -13.31
CA SER A 158 -20.73 -5.38 -12.64
C SER A 158 -19.70 -6.50 -12.49
N GLN A 159 -20.13 -7.74 -12.25
CA GLN A 159 -19.22 -8.89 -12.23
C GLN A 159 -18.58 -9.13 -13.60
N ASN A 160 -19.35 -9.02 -14.67
CA ASN A 160 -18.83 -9.18 -16.03
C ASN A 160 -17.79 -8.09 -16.33
N ALA A 161 -18.06 -6.82 -15.97
CA ALA A 161 -17.11 -5.73 -16.15
C ALA A 161 -15.78 -5.95 -15.37
N LEU A 162 -15.85 -6.53 -14.16
CA LEU A 162 -14.65 -6.91 -13.41
C LEU A 162 -13.86 -8.03 -14.10
N ARG A 163 -14.54 -9.04 -14.65
CA ARG A 163 -13.90 -10.12 -15.43
C ARG A 163 -13.28 -9.61 -16.73
N GLU A 164 -13.97 -8.74 -17.45
CA GLU A 164 -13.46 -8.10 -18.66
C GLU A 164 -12.19 -7.30 -18.37
N LEU A 165 -12.10 -6.64 -17.21
CA LEU A 165 -10.87 -5.98 -16.79
C LEU A 165 -9.73 -6.98 -16.55
N GLU A 166 -9.99 -8.10 -15.87
CA GLU A 166 -8.98 -9.15 -15.66
C GLU A 166 -8.45 -9.69 -17.00
N GLU A 167 -9.36 -10.03 -17.92
CA GLU A 167 -9.02 -10.48 -19.26
C GLU A 167 -8.24 -9.41 -20.04
N TRP A 168 -8.65 -8.15 -19.93
CA TRP A 168 -7.95 -7.04 -20.56
C TRP A 168 -6.51 -6.93 -20.05
N LEU A 169 -6.27 -7.05 -18.74
CA LEU A 169 -4.93 -7.00 -18.15
C LEU A 169 -4.01 -8.11 -18.67
N LEU A 170 -4.55 -9.33 -18.84
CA LEU A 170 -3.80 -10.48 -19.38
C LEU A 170 -3.26 -10.20 -20.79
N HIS A 171 -3.98 -9.42 -21.59
CA HIS A 171 -3.60 -9.09 -22.98
C HIS A 171 -2.88 -7.74 -23.13
N ASN A 172 -2.69 -6.97 -22.05
CA ASN A 172 -2.20 -5.59 -22.13
C ASN A 172 -0.87 -5.32 -21.42
N GLY A 173 -0.20 -6.34 -20.89
CA GLY A 173 1.17 -6.22 -20.37
C GLY A 173 1.40 -6.80 -18.97
N LEU A 174 0.35 -7.33 -18.31
CA LEU A 174 0.51 -7.89 -16.97
C LEU A 174 1.45 -9.11 -16.94
N PRO A 175 1.34 -10.11 -17.85
CA PRO A 175 2.25 -11.25 -17.85
C PRO A 175 3.72 -10.87 -18.07
N GLU A 176 3.99 -9.93 -18.99
CA GLU A 176 5.33 -9.42 -19.26
C GLU A 176 5.91 -8.72 -18.03
N LEU A 177 5.10 -7.90 -17.35
CA LEU A 177 5.47 -7.22 -16.11
C LEU A 177 5.80 -8.22 -14.98
N ILE A 178 5.02 -9.29 -14.85
CA ILE A 178 5.30 -10.38 -13.90
C ILE A 178 6.64 -11.05 -14.25
N GLY A 179 6.91 -11.27 -15.54
CA GLY A 179 8.18 -11.81 -16.03
C GLY A 179 9.37 -10.92 -15.66
N LEU A 180 9.26 -9.62 -15.90
CA LEU A 180 10.27 -8.61 -15.52
C LEU A 180 10.56 -8.62 -14.02
N ARG A 181 9.51 -8.52 -13.20
CA ARG A 181 9.58 -8.56 -11.74
C ARG A 181 10.27 -9.84 -11.22
N ASN A 182 9.99 -10.99 -11.83
CA ASN A 182 10.64 -12.24 -11.48
C ASN A 182 12.13 -12.29 -11.89
N ARG A 183 12.50 -11.73 -13.06
CA ARG A 183 13.92 -11.60 -13.44
C ARG A 183 14.67 -10.70 -12.47
N PHE A 184 14.09 -9.56 -12.11
CA PHE A 184 14.63 -8.64 -11.12
C PHE A 184 14.88 -9.33 -9.78
N ALA A 185 13.89 -10.04 -9.24
CA ALA A 185 14.03 -10.74 -7.97
C ALA A 185 15.13 -11.82 -8.00
N ARG A 186 15.25 -12.57 -9.11
CA ARG A 186 16.32 -13.56 -9.30
C ARG A 186 17.70 -12.95 -9.39
N GLN A 187 17.81 -11.77 -10.01
CA GLN A 187 19.07 -11.02 -10.05
C GLN A 187 19.54 -10.65 -8.64
N LEU A 188 18.60 -10.36 -7.74
CA LEU A 188 18.87 -10.08 -6.32
C LEU A 188 19.05 -11.35 -5.45
N GLY A 189 19.04 -12.55 -6.05
CA GLY A 189 19.24 -13.82 -5.34
C GLY A 189 17.98 -14.46 -4.76
N TYR A 190 16.79 -13.94 -5.04
CA TYR A 190 15.52 -14.52 -4.59
C TYR A 190 14.92 -15.48 -5.64
N ARG A 191 14.04 -16.38 -5.23
CA ARG A 191 13.43 -17.37 -6.15
C ARG A 191 12.52 -16.73 -7.19
N ASN A 192 11.74 -15.74 -6.76
CA ASN A 192 10.76 -15.00 -7.55
C ASN A 192 10.40 -13.68 -6.84
N TYR A 193 9.56 -12.87 -7.47
CA TYR A 193 9.19 -11.55 -6.94
C TYR A 193 8.39 -11.61 -5.64
N PHE A 194 7.59 -12.66 -5.44
CA PHE A 194 6.85 -12.86 -4.20
C PHE A 194 7.82 -13.11 -3.03
N ASP A 195 8.79 -14.01 -3.21
CA ASP A 195 9.84 -14.30 -2.23
C ASP A 195 10.64 -13.03 -1.85
N TYR A 196 11.02 -12.24 -2.85
CA TYR A 196 11.66 -10.94 -2.63
C TYR A 196 10.80 -9.99 -1.79
N LYS A 197 9.52 -9.83 -2.13
CA LYS A 197 8.62 -8.90 -1.43
C LYS A 197 8.34 -9.33 0.02
N VAL A 198 8.10 -10.62 0.25
CA VAL A 198 7.84 -11.15 1.60
C VAL A 198 9.09 -11.01 2.48
N ASN A 199 10.27 -11.38 2.00
CA ASN A 199 11.51 -11.19 2.76
C ASN A 199 11.78 -9.72 3.06
N LYS A 200 11.59 -8.85 2.07
CA LYS A 200 11.88 -7.43 2.20
C LYS A 200 10.94 -6.71 3.17
N THR A 201 9.64 -6.98 3.09
CA THR A 201 8.61 -6.25 3.86
C THR A 201 8.35 -6.90 5.21
N GLU A 202 8.20 -8.23 5.24
CA GLU A 202 7.77 -8.98 6.41
C GLU A 202 8.93 -9.68 7.15
N ARG A 203 10.16 -9.62 6.60
CA ARG A 203 11.37 -10.28 7.17
C ARG A 203 11.19 -11.78 7.40
N MET A 204 10.43 -12.44 6.54
CA MET A 204 10.17 -13.89 6.58
C MET A 204 10.26 -14.53 5.19
N THR A 205 10.39 -15.85 5.17
CA THR A 205 10.29 -16.64 3.94
C THR A 205 8.82 -16.90 3.58
N PRO A 206 8.51 -17.13 2.28
CA PRO A 206 7.20 -17.61 1.85
C PRO A 206 6.70 -18.84 2.63
N GLU A 207 7.58 -19.78 2.96
CA GLU A 207 7.25 -21.00 3.69
C GLU A 207 6.75 -20.68 5.11
N GLN A 208 7.41 -19.75 5.80
CA GLN A 208 6.97 -19.28 7.11
C GLN A 208 5.63 -18.56 7.03
N LEU A 209 5.43 -17.74 5.99
CA LEU A 209 4.15 -17.07 5.75
C LEU A 209 3.03 -18.09 5.52
N PHE A 210 3.23 -19.06 4.63
CA PHE A 210 2.24 -20.10 4.35
C PHE A 210 1.97 -20.99 5.56
N ALA A 211 2.97 -21.32 6.38
CA ALA A 211 2.73 -22.06 7.63
C ALA A 211 1.75 -21.32 8.58
N ILE A 212 1.76 -19.98 8.60
CA ILE A 212 0.80 -19.18 9.37
C ILE A 212 -0.56 -19.15 8.68
N LEU A 213 -0.59 -18.87 7.37
CA LEU A 213 -1.83 -18.75 6.60
C LEU A 213 -2.59 -20.08 6.50
N ASP A 214 -1.89 -21.20 6.30
CA ASP A 214 -2.45 -22.54 6.21
C ASP A 214 -3.09 -22.92 7.55
N ARG A 215 -2.40 -22.68 8.66
CA ARG A 215 -2.97 -22.91 10.00
C ARG A 215 -4.21 -22.03 10.24
N PHE A 216 -4.18 -20.77 9.82
CA PHE A 216 -5.33 -19.88 9.93
C PHE A 216 -6.51 -20.39 9.09
N GLU A 217 -6.26 -20.83 7.87
CA GLU A 217 -7.26 -21.44 7.00
C GLU A 217 -7.86 -22.69 7.65
N GLU A 218 -7.03 -23.64 8.11
CA GLU A 218 -7.48 -24.89 8.73
C GLU A 218 -8.38 -24.62 9.94
N GLN A 219 -7.98 -23.68 10.80
CA GLN A 219 -8.72 -23.33 12.01
C GLN A 219 -10.02 -22.57 11.74
N THR A 220 -10.14 -21.88 10.60
CA THR A 220 -11.32 -21.09 10.25
C THR A 220 -12.23 -21.77 9.24
N ARG A 221 -11.77 -22.84 8.59
CA ARG A 221 -12.46 -23.57 7.51
C ARG A 221 -13.86 -24.00 7.90
N GLU A 222 -14.01 -24.69 9.04
CA GLU A 222 -15.34 -25.17 9.48
C GLU A 222 -16.31 -24.02 9.74
N SER A 223 -15.82 -22.94 10.37
CA SER A 223 -16.66 -21.77 10.62
C SER A 223 -17.04 -21.07 9.32
N ASN A 224 -16.13 -20.94 8.37
CA ASN A 224 -16.40 -20.39 7.04
C ASN A 224 -17.45 -21.24 6.30
N THR A 225 -17.28 -22.55 6.24
CA THR A 225 -18.24 -23.47 5.62
C THR A 225 -19.62 -23.38 6.27
N ARG A 226 -19.69 -23.34 7.61
CA ARG A 226 -20.95 -23.14 8.32
C ARG A 226 -21.61 -21.81 7.95
N SER A 227 -20.87 -20.70 7.92
CA SER A 227 -21.40 -19.40 7.53
C SER A 227 -21.94 -19.37 6.09
N LEU A 228 -21.27 -20.05 5.16
CA LEU A 228 -21.74 -20.17 3.78
C LEU A 228 -23.01 -21.04 3.69
N ASN A 229 -23.08 -22.14 4.44
CA ASN A 229 -24.28 -22.99 4.50
C ASN A 229 -25.47 -22.26 5.12
N GLU A 230 -25.26 -21.47 6.18
CA GLU A 230 -26.28 -20.62 6.78
C GLU A 230 -26.79 -19.56 5.79
N LEU A 231 -25.90 -18.97 5.00
CA LEU A 231 -26.26 -18.02 3.96
C LEU A 231 -27.13 -18.67 2.88
N VAL A 232 -26.75 -19.86 2.42
CA VAL A 232 -27.54 -20.65 1.45
C VAL A 232 -28.90 -21.04 2.02
N ALA A 233 -28.97 -21.46 3.29
CA ALA A 233 -30.23 -21.80 3.93
C ALA A 233 -31.19 -20.62 4.04
N ARG A 234 -30.66 -19.38 4.17
CA ARG A 234 -31.47 -18.16 4.27
C ARG A 234 -31.89 -17.58 2.93
N GLU A 235 -30.97 -17.52 1.96
CA GLU A 235 -31.12 -16.76 0.72
C GLU A 235 -31.18 -17.65 -0.54
N GLY A 236 -30.98 -18.96 -0.39
CA GLY A 236 -30.89 -19.94 -1.49
C GLY A 236 -29.49 -20.08 -2.09
N ASP A 237 -29.30 -21.11 -2.93
CA ASP A 237 -28.00 -21.45 -3.54
C ASP A 237 -27.42 -20.30 -4.39
N ALA A 238 -28.29 -19.52 -5.02
CA ALA A 238 -27.91 -18.38 -5.85
C ALA A 238 -27.16 -17.29 -5.08
N ALA A 239 -27.26 -17.27 -3.74
CA ALA A 239 -26.53 -16.34 -2.88
C ALA A 239 -25.01 -16.50 -3.00
N LEU A 240 -24.51 -17.70 -3.29
CA LEU A 240 -23.07 -17.94 -3.43
C LEU A 240 -22.51 -17.61 -4.83
N LEU A 241 -23.35 -17.17 -5.76
CA LEU A 241 -22.87 -16.75 -7.08
C LEU A 241 -21.95 -15.52 -6.93
N PRO A 242 -20.92 -15.36 -7.78
CA PRO A 242 -19.92 -14.30 -7.63
C PRO A 242 -20.50 -12.88 -7.56
N TRP A 243 -21.63 -12.65 -8.24
CA TRP A 243 -22.32 -11.36 -8.25
C TRP A 243 -23.35 -11.19 -7.10
N ASN A 244 -23.62 -12.23 -6.32
CA ASN A 244 -24.61 -12.21 -5.25
C ASN A 244 -23.99 -12.33 -3.86
N ILE A 245 -22.83 -12.99 -3.71
CA ILE A 245 -22.27 -13.30 -2.39
C ILE A 245 -22.03 -12.06 -1.54
N ARG A 246 -21.53 -10.97 -2.15
CA ARG A 246 -21.36 -9.69 -1.45
C ARG A 246 -22.68 -9.07 -1.01
N PHE A 247 -23.68 -9.08 -1.89
CA PHE A 247 -25.02 -8.56 -1.59
C PHE A 247 -25.67 -9.35 -0.45
N ALA A 248 -25.62 -10.68 -0.53
CA ALA A 248 -26.20 -11.58 0.44
C ALA A 248 -25.44 -11.55 1.79
N SER A 249 -24.13 -11.32 1.78
CA SER A 249 -23.29 -11.26 2.99
C SER A 249 -23.29 -9.91 3.69
N ALA A 250 -23.49 -8.79 2.96
CA ALA A 250 -23.41 -7.44 3.51
C ALA A 250 -24.40 -7.21 4.67
N GLY A 251 -25.49 -7.99 4.69
CA GLY A 251 -26.46 -7.97 5.77
C GLY A 251 -27.16 -6.63 5.93
N ASP A 252 -28.08 -6.58 6.89
CA ASP A 252 -28.87 -5.38 7.18
C ASP A 252 -28.17 -4.47 8.21
N VAL A 253 -27.05 -4.91 8.81
CA VAL A 253 -26.39 -4.21 9.92
C VAL A 253 -25.93 -2.81 9.53
N THR A 254 -25.30 -2.62 8.37
CA THR A 254 -24.89 -1.27 7.95
C THR A 254 -26.09 -0.34 7.75
N ARG A 255 -27.20 -0.84 7.18
CA ARG A 255 -28.45 -0.06 7.02
C ARG A 255 -29.13 0.23 8.36
N GLN A 256 -29.11 -0.74 9.28
CA GLN A 256 -29.66 -0.60 10.63
C GLN A 256 -28.83 0.33 11.52
N LEU A 257 -27.52 0.40 11.31
CA LEU A 257 -26.60 1.22 12.11
C LEU A 257 -26.49 2.67 11.61
N ASP A 258 -26.74 2.93 10.33
CA ASP A 258 -26.63 4.27 9.72
C ASP A 258 -27.38 5.38 10.50
N PRO A 259 -28.62 5.15 11.00
CA PRO A 259 -29.32 6.15 11.84
C PRO A 259 -28.62 6.48 13.17
N TYR A 260 -27.75 5.61 13.68
CA TYR A 260 -27.11 5.73 14.99
C TYR A 260 -25.68 6.29 14.94
N PHE A 261 -25.07 6.35 13.75
CA PHE A 261 -23.70 6.84 13.54
C PHE A 261 -23.66 8.01 12.55
N PRO A 262 -24.27 9.17 12.87
CA PRO A 262 -24.18 10.33 12.01
C PRO A 262 -22.72 10.79 11.87
N PHE A 263 -22.33 11.15 10.64
CA PHE A 263 -20.98 11.60 10.32
C PHE A 263 -20.49 12.73 11.23
N ALA A 264 -21.38 13.69 11.55
CA ALA A 264 -21.08 14.83 12.40
C ALA A 264 -20.50 14.45 13.79
N ASP A 265 -20.93 13.33 14.35
CA ASP A 265 -20.43 12.85 15.64
C ASP A 265 -19.20 11.94 15.52
N SER A 266 -18.93 11.43 14.31
CA SER A 266 -17.97 10.34 14.11
C SER A 266 -16.55 10.75 14.49
N LEU A 267 -16.14 11.97 14.13
CA LEU A 267 -14.80 12.48 14.47
C LEU A 267 -14.61 12.60 15.97
N ARG A 268 -15.60 13.17 16.68
CA ARG A 268 -15.55 13.31 18.15
C ARG A 268 -15.51 11.94 18.82
N ARG A 269 -16.39 11.01 18.43
CA ARG A 269 -16.44 9.65 18.99
C ARG A 269 -15.10 8.92 18.78
N TRP A 270 -14.49 9.10 17.61
CA TRP A 270 -13.17 8.57 17.31
C TRP A 270 -12.10 9.17 18.24
N ILE A 271 -11.98 10.50 18.33
CA ILE A 271 -11.01 11.17 19.23
C ILE A 271 -11.19 10.74 20.69
N ASP A 272 -12.43 10.71 21.18
CA ASP A 272 -12.73 10.37 22.57
C ASP A 272 -12.40 8.90 22.88
N SER A 273 -12.55 8.00 21.90
CA SER A 273 -12.17 6.60 22.07
C SER A 273 -10.65 6.44 22.28
N PHE A 274 -9.83 7.14 21.50
CA PHE A 274 -8.37 7.13 21.65
C PHE A 274 -7.95 7.74 22.99
N LYS A 275 -8.56 8.86 23.38
CA LYS A 275 -8.32 9.49 24.69
C LYS A 275 -8.63 8.56 25.85
N ARG A 276 -9.75 7.83 25.79
CA ARG A 276 -10.15 6.85 26.82
C ARG A 276 -9.21 5.65 26.91
N LEU A 277 -8.51 5.33 25.82
CA LEU A 277 -7.43 4.35 25.79
C LEU A 277 -6.08 4.93 26.24
N ASN A 278 -6.05 6.17 26.73
CA ASN A 278 -4.85 6.93 27.08
C ASN A 278 -3.85 7.07 25.91
N ILE A 279 -4.35 7.03 24.67
CA ILE A 279 -3.54 7.31 23.48
C ILE A 279 -3.53 8.84 23.30
N GLY A 280 -2.39 9.45 23.63
CA GLY A 280 -2.12 10.86 23.39
C GLY A 280 -1.32 11.09 22.11
N PHE A 281 -1.42 12.29 21.54
CA PHE A 281 -0.66 12.68 20.35
C PHE A 281 0.66 13.41 20.69
N ASN A 282 1.07 13.46 21.96
CA ASN A 282 2.33 14.06 22.44
C ASN A 282 2.62 15.48 21.88
N GLY A 283 1.58 16.31 21.72
CA GLY A 283 1.70 17.66 21.16
C GLY A 283 1.78 17.71 19.63
N ALA A 284 1.59 16.59 18.93
CA ALA A 284 1.45 16.58 17.48
C ALA A 284 0.11 17.17 17.05
N ASP A 285 0.16 18.00 16.01
CA ASP A 285 -1.02 18.56 15.36
C ASP A 285 -1.60 17.57 14.36
N MET A 286 -2.90 17.30 14.47
CA MET A 286 -3.63 16.45 13.55
C MET A 286 -4.39 17.32 12.54
N GLN A 287 -4.06 17.18 11.27
CA GLN A 287 -4.81 17.78 10.16
C GLN A 287 -5.62 16.69 9.47
N LEU A 288 -6.92 16.95 9.30
CA LEU A 288 -7.85 16.06 8.63
C LEU A 288 -8.54 16.84 7.53
N ASP A 289 -8.47 16.33 6.31
CA ASP A 289 -9.31 16.79 5.22
C ASP A 289 -10.47 15.81 5.06
N LEU A 290 -11.68 16.32 5.25
CA LEU A 290 -12.91 15.54 5.18
C LEU A 290 -13.66 15.76 3.87
N LEU A 291 -13.07 16.51 2.94
CA LEU A 291 -13.69 16.88 1.68
C LEU A 291 -13.01 16.15 0.52
N VAL A 292 -13.82 15.60 -0.37
CA VAL A 292 -13.36 15.18 -1.70
C VAL A 292 -13.53 16.38 -2.61
N ARG A 293 -12.43 16.85 -3.20
CA ARG A 293 -12.43 17.87 -4.25
C ARG A 293 -12.20 17.17 -5.59
N GLU A 294 -12.98 17.54 -6.62
CA GLU A 294 -12.79 17.07 -8.01
C GLU A 294 -11.62 17.78 -8.69
#